data_AF-A0A139CK19-F1
#
_entry.id   AF-A0A139CK19-F1
#
_cell.length_a   1.000
_cell.length_b   1.000
_cell.length_c   1.000
_cell.angle_alpha   90.00
_cell.angle_beta   90.00
_cell.angle_gamma   90.00
#
_symmetry.space_group_name_H-M   'P 1'
#
loop_
_entity.id
_entity.type
_entity.pdbx_description
1 polymer ?
#
loop_
_entity_poly.entity_id
_entity_poly.type
_entity_poly.pdbx_seq_one_letter_code
_entity_poly.pdbx_strand_id
1 'polypeptide(L)'
;MVIGGFYSEVGNELITKLACLDLESDEIRSLLQVSDSWTHKEFKKIHDSLNERQYDIAVTKEELIDLKKFLSEERNFLLNLLENPNLLEHEEFTDLLWAVFHLTEELKYRKNLEKIPERDKEHIEGDIERAYINLIKEWLFYMKHLKEDYPYLFSLAIRTNPFKLDCKAEIE
;
A
#
# COMPACT_ATOMS: atom_id res chain seq x y z
N MET A 1 -14.23 -4.46 -8.14
CA MET A 1 -13.36 -4.70 -9.32
C MET A 1 -12.25 -3.67 -9.45
N VAL A 2 -12.53 -2.36 -9.29
CA VAL A 2 -11.52 -1.28 -9.35
C VAL A 2 -10.41 -1.43 -8.30
N ILE A 3 -10.78 -1.58 -7.02
CA ILE A 3 -9.83 -1.78 -5.90
C ILE A 3 -8.96 -3.02 -6.11
N GLY A 4 -9.56 -4.12 -6.60
CA GLY A 4 -8.82 -5.34 -6.93
C GLY A 4 -7.81 -5.14 -8.05
N GLY A 5 -8.18 -4.40 -9.10
CA GLY A 5 -7.25 -4.01 -10.17
C GLY A 5 -6.12 -3.10 -9.65
N PHE A 6 -6.42 -2.18 -8.74
CA PHE A 6 -5.39 -1.37 -8.10
C PHE A 6 -4.38 -2.22 -7.33
N TYR A 7 -4.83 -3.18 -6.50
CA TYR A 7 -3.89 -4.03 -5.75
C TYR A 7 -3.12 -5.00 -6.64
N SER A 8 -3.69 -5.49 -7.75
CA SER A 8 -2.99 -6.37 -8.67
C SER A 8 -1.89 -5.66 -9.46
N GLU A 9 -2.13 -4.43 -9.90
CA GLU A 9 -1.17 -3.68 -10.73
C GLU A 9 -0.16 -2.89 -9.91
N VAL A 10 -0.60 -2.21 -8.84
CA VAL A 10 0.24 -1.24 -8.11
C VAL A 10 0.31 -1.52 -6.62
N GLY A 11 -0.83 -1.77 -5.98
CA GLY A 11 -0.95 -1.74 -4.52
C GLY A 11 -0.08 -2.76 -3.81
N ASN A 12 -0.02 -4.02 -4.29
CA ASN A 12 0.80 -5.05 -3.64
C ASN A 12 2.31 -4.78 -3.75
N GLU A 13 2.79 -4.36 -4.92
CA GLU A 13 4.22 -4.00 -5.09
C GLU A 13 4.56 -2.74 -4.29
N LEU A 14 3.66 -1.75 -4.27
CA LEU A 14 3.82 -0.55 -3.45
C LEU A 14 3.89 -0.90 -1.96
N ILE A 15 3.05 -1.81 -1.46
CA ILE A 15 3.16 -2.32 -0.07
C ILE A 15 4.56 -2.88 0.17
N THR A 16 5.06 -3.75 -0.71
CA THR A 16 6.38 -4.36 -0.53
C THR A 16 7.49 -3.32 -0.50
N LYS A 17 7.44 -2.31 -1.38
CA LYS A 17 8.43 -1.22 -1.41
C LYS A 17 8.37 -0.37 -0.14
N LEU A 18 7.19 0.08 0.27
CA LEU A 18 7.02 0.96 1.43
C LEU A 18 7.27 0.24 2.75
N ALA A 19 6.95 -1.05 2.84
CA ALA A 19 7.25 -1.87 4.03
C ALA A 19 8.75 -2.02 4.28
N CYS A 20 9.62 -1.86 3.28
CA CYS A 20 11.07 -1.84 3.48
C CYS A 20 11.58 -0.53 4.09
N LEU A 21 10.77 0.54 4.04
CA LEU A 21 11.12 1.88 4.54
C LEU A 21 10.63 2.12 5.97
N ASP A 22 9.69 1.29 6.46
CA ASP A 22 9.23 1.30 7.85
C ASP A 22 10.21 0.55 8.75
N LEU A 23 10.85 1.28 9.67
CA LEU A 23 11.82 0.75 10.61
C LEU A 23 11.23 -0.31 11.56
N GLU A 24 9.91 -0.30 11.75
CA GLU A 24 9.19 -1.20 12.64
C GLU A 24 8.38 -2.27 11.86
N SER A 25 8.68 -2.46 10.56
CA SER A 25 7.86 -3.26 9.63
C SER A 25 7.62 -4.72 10.01
N ASP A 26 8.47 -5.32 10.86
CA ASP A 26 8.31 -6.69 11.36
C ASP A 26 6.99 -6.90 12.11
N GLU A 27 6.54 -5.90 12.88
CA GLU A 27 5.26 -5.97 13.58
C GLU A 27 4.10 -5.99 12.60
N ILE A 28 4.11 -5.12 11.58
CA ILE A 28 3.08 -5.07 10.53
C ILE A 28 3.04 -6.40 9.78
N ARG A 29 4.21 -6.93 9.40
CA ARG A 29 4.32 -8.22 8.71
C ARG A 29 3.68 -9.33 9.53
N SER A 30 3.89 -9.35 10.85
CA SER A 30 3.27 -10.33 11.75
C SER A 30 1.76 -10.14 11.85
N LEU A 31 1.28 -8.90 11.99
CA LEU A 31 -0.14 -8.57 12.11
C LEU A 31 -0.93 -8.91 10.83
N LEU A 32 -0.34 -8.71 9.66
CA LEU A 32 -1.01 -8.84 8.36
C LEU A 32 -0.81 -10.21 7.68
N GLN A 33 -0.48 -11.25 8.47
CA GLN A 33 -0.54 -12.65 8.02
C GLN A 33 -1.98 -13.15 7.91
N VAL A 34 -2.76 -12.54 7.02
CA VAL A 34 -4.16 -12.90 6.76
C VAL A 34 -4.24 -14.36 6.33
N SER A 35 -5.15 -15.10 6.96
CA SER A 35 -5.41 -16.51 6.69
C SER A 35 -6.90 -16.79 6.60
N ASP A 36 -7.25 -17.98 6.11
CA ASP A 36 -8.66 -18.35 5.92
C ASP A 36 -9.44 -18.49 7.25
N SER A 37 -8.74 -18.64 8.38
CA SER A 37 -9.35 -18.72 9.70
C SER A 37 -9.76 -17.36 10.29
N TRP A 38 -9.41 -16.25 9.65
CA TRP A 38 -9.74 -14.91 10.16
C TRP A 38 -11.25 -14.68 10.16
N THR A 39 -11.76 -14.18 11.28
CA THR A 39 -13.17 -13.79 11.43
C THR A 39 -13.31 -12.27 11.31
N HIS A 40 -14.54 -11.75 11.15
CA HIS A 40 -14.75 -10.29 11.20
C HIS A 40 -14.18 -9.63 12.46
N LYS A 41 -14.16 -10.35 13.59
CA LYS A 41 -13.56 -9.86 14.84
C LYS A 41 -12.05 -9.71 14.72
N GLU A 42 -11.38 -10.62 14.02
CA GLU A 42 -9.92 -10.53 13.81
C GLU A 42 -9.60 -9.38 12.88
N PHE A 43 -10.31 -9.23 11.76
CA PHE A 43 -10.16 -8.07 10.88
C PHE A 43 -10.32 -6.74 11.62
N LYS A 44 -11.35 -6.64 12.48
CA LYS A 44 -11.57 -5.44 13.29
C LYS A 44 -10.43 -5.19 14.29
N LYS A 45 -10.02 -6.23 15.03
CA LYS A 45 -8.93 -6.13 16.00
C LYS A 45 -7.64 -5.64 15.35
N ILE A 46 -7.28 -6.19 14.20
CA ILE A 46 -6.07 -5.79 13.47
C ILE A 46 -6.20 -4.38 12.90
N HIS A 47 -7.37 -4.01 12.38
CA HIS A 47 -7.63 -2.64 11.94
C HIS A 47 -7.42 -1.63 13.09
N ASP A 48 -7.92 -1.94 14.29
CA ASP A 48 -7.74 -1.08 15.47
C ASP A 48 -6.25 -1.01 15.87
N SER A 49 -5.52 -2.13 15.85
CA SER A 49 -4.06 -2.15 16.08
C SER A 49 -3.28 -1.31 15.07
N LEU A 50 -3.65 -1.30 13.79
CA LEU A 50 -3.02 -0.45 12.78
C LEU A 50 -3.23 1.06 13.03
N ASN A 51 -4.30 1.45 13.73
CA ASN A 51 -4.57 2.85 14.06
C ASN A 51 -3.78 3.34 15.28
N GLU A 52 -3.47 2.45 16.22
CA GLU A 52 -2.77 2.78 17.47
C GLU A 52 -1.24 2.73 17.34
N ARG A 53 -0.75 2.04 16.30
CA ARG A 53 0.67 1.86 16.05
C ARG A 53 1.34 3.15 15.55
N GLN A 54 2.60 3.34 15.94
CA GLN A 54 3.49 4.35 15.36
C GLN A 54 4.16 3.81 14.10
N TYR A 55 4.24 4.64 13.07
CA TYR A 55 4.96 4.34 11.83
C TYR A 55 6.22 5.22 11.85
N ASP A 56 7.37 4.61 11.57
CA ASP A 56 8.64 5.34 11.53
C ASP A 56 9.30 5.08 10.18
N ILE A 57 9.12 6.04 9.27
CA ILE A 57 9.62 5.95 7.91
C ILE A 57 10.97 6.63 7.83
N ALA A 58 11.99 5.87 7.41
CA ALA A 58 13.30 6.40 7.10
C ALA A 58 13.69 5.98 5.69
N VAL A 59 14.12 6.94 4.87
CA VAL A 59 14.49 6.67 3.47
C VAL A 59 15.94 6.99 3.17
N THR A 60 16.52 6.20 2.29
CA THR A 60 17.77 6.52 1.59
C THR A 60 17.48 7.17 0.24
N LYS A 61 18.51 7.75 -0.37
CA LYS A 61 18.36 8.39 -1.69
C LYS A 61 18.10 7.35 -2.78
N GLU A 62 18.73 6.20 -2.66
CA GLU A 62 18.60 5.06 -3.55
C GLU A 62 17.16 4.52 -3.52
N GLU A 63 16.57 4.39 -2.34
CA GLU A 63 15.16 4.01 -2.17
C GLU A 63 14.19 5.04 -2.76
N LEU A 64 14.45 6.34 -2.57
CA LEU A 64 13.63 7.39 -3.20
C LEU A 64 13.73 7.36 -4.73
N ILE A 65 14.89 7.04 -5.30
CA ILE A 65 15.08 6.91 -6.75
C ILE A 65 14.30 5.69 -7.27
N ASP A 66 14.36 4.56 -6.57
CA ASP A 66 13.61 3.35 -6.94
C ASP A 66 12.10 3.58 -6.86
N LEU A 67 11.61 4.18 -5.76
CA LEU A 67 10.21 4.51 -5.58
C LEU A 67 9.71 5.51 -6.64
N LYS A 68 10.52 6.53 -6.95
CA LYS A 68 10.22 7.48 -8.03
C LYS A 68 10.07 6.77 -9.37
N LYS A 69 10.97 5.83 -9.69
CA LYS A 69 10.92 5.09 -10.96
C LYS A 69 9.61 4.30 -11.06
N PHE A 70 9.31 3.50 -10.03
CA PHE A 70 8.09 2.70 -9.95
C PHE A 70 6.82 3.57 -10.10
N LEU A 71 6.67 4.61 -9.27
CA LEU A 71 5.49 5.47 -9.32
C LEU A 71 5.37 6.27 -10.62
N SER A 72 6.49 6.57 -11.30
CA SER A 72 6.47 7.23 -12.60
C SER A 72 5.97 6.30 -13.70
N GLU A 73 6.29 5.01 -13.64
CA GLU A 73 5.80 3.98 -14.57
C GLU A 73 4.29 3.76 -14.39
N GLU A 74 3.82 3.73 -13.15
CA GLU A 74 2.40 3.51 -12.80
C GLU A 74 1.51 4.75 -12.89
N ARG A 75 2.08 5.93 -13.17
CA ARG A 75 1.37 7.21 -13.13
C ARG A 75 0.12 7.25 -14.01
N ASN A 76 0.19 6.71 -15.23
CA ASN A 76 -0.96 6.73 -16.15
C ASN A 76 -2.09 5.82 -15.65
N PHE A 77 -1.75 4.69 -15.03
CA PHE A 77 -2.74 3.82 -14.40
C PHE A 77 -3.44 4.52 -13.24
N LEU A 78 -2.68 5.18 -12.35
CA LEU A 78 -3.23 5.96 -11.23
C LEU A 78 -4.15 7.10 -11.70
N LEU A 79 -3.79 7.81 -12.78
CA LEU A 79 -4.66 8.84 -13.37
C LEU A 79 -5.97 8.26 -13.90
N ASN A 80 -5.89 7.13 -14.64
CA ASN A 80 -7.08 6.47 -15.17
C ASN A 80 -8.01 5.97 -14.05
N LEU A 81 -7.45 5.56 -12.91
CA LEU A 81 -8.24 5.22 -11.73
C LEU A 81 -9.00 6.43 -11.21
N LEU A 82 -8.33 7.58 -11.03
CA LEU A 82 -8.95 8.84 -10.56
C LEU A 82 -10.11 9.33 -11.46
N GLU A 83 -10.09 8.99 -12.74
CA GLU A 83 -11.16 9.30 -13.68
C GLU A 83 -12.37 8.35 -13.57
N ASN A 84 -12.27 7.27 -12.80
CA ASN A 84 -13.33 6.27 -12.68
C ASN A 84 -14.49 6.81 -11.82
N PRO A 85 -15.72 6.92 -12.39
CA PRO A 85 -16.85 7.52 -11.69
C PRO A 85 -17.32 6.71 -10.48
N ASN A 86 -16.96 5.43 -10.39
CA ASN A 86 -17.32 4.55 -9.27
C ASN A 86 -16.43 4.76 -8.04
N LEU A 87 -15.39 5.61 -8.10
CA LEU A 87 -14.56 5.94 -6.93
C LEU A 87 -15.33 6.71 -5.86
N LEU A 88 -16.30 7.53 -6.26
CA LEU A 88 -17.02 8.43 -5.35
C LEU A 88 -17.82 7.70 -4.25
N GLU A 89 -18.01 6.39 -4.38
CA GLU A 89 -18.69 5.55 -3.39
C GLU A 89 -17.76 5.04 -2.28
N HIS A 90 -16.45 5.22 -2.41
CA HIS A 90 -15.43 4.72 -1.49
C HIS A 90 -14.45 5.84 -1.07
N GLU A 91 -14.78 6.54 0.02
CA GLU A 91 -13.99 7.67 0.52
C GLU A 91 -12.56 7.24 0.88
N GLU A 92 -12.38 6.13 1.60
CA GLU A 92 -11.07 5.65 2.03
C GLU A 92 -10.16 5.27 0.85
N PHE A 93 -10.71 4.62 -0.18
CA PHE A 93 -9.96 4.30 -1.38
C PHE A 93 -9.59 5.56 -2.18
N THR A 94 -10.47 6.55 -2.20
CA THR A 94 -10.18 7.84 -2.84
C THR A 94 -9.05 8.57 -2.11
N ASP A 95 -9.05 8.57 -0.79
CA ASP A 95 -7.97 9.15 0.03
C ASP A 95 -6.64 8.43 -0.16
N LEU A 96 -6.66 7.09 -0.32
CA LEU A 96 -5.50 6.31 -0.70
C LEU A 96 -4.94 6.77 -2.06
N LEU A 97 -5.78 6.84 -3.09
CA LEU A 97 -5.35 7.26 -4.44
C LEU A 97 -4.75 8.67 -4.42
N TRP A 98 -5.34 9.59 -3.66
CA TRP A 98 -4.79 10.94 -3.49
C TRP A 98 -3.42 10.93 -2.82
N ALA A 99 -3.24 10.16 -1.74
CA ALA A 99 -1.95 10.07 -1.06
C ALA A 99 -0.85 9.52 -1.98
N VAL A 100 -1.13 8.45 -2.72
CA VAL A 100 -0.19 7.85 -3.67
C VAL A 100 0.10 8.78 -4.85
N PHE A 101 -0.92 9.44 -5.39
CA PHE A 101 -0.75 10.37 -6.50
C PHE A 101 0.02 11.63 -6.10
N HIS A 102 -0.23 12.16 -4.90
CA HIS A 102 0.52 13.28 -4.35
C HIS A 102 2.01 12.93 -4.21
N LEU A 103 2.33 11.78 -3.60
CA LEU A 103 3.71 11.27 -3.50
C LEU A 103 4.36 11.11 -4.88
N THR A 104 3.61 10.59 -5.85
CA THR A 104 4.06 10.41 -7.24
C THR A 104 4.45 11.74 -7.89
N GLU A 105 3.58 12.75 -7.83
CA GLU A 105 3.86 14.07 -8.39
C GLU A 105 5.02 14.73 -7.65
N GLU A 106 5.07 14.59 -6.33
CA GLU A 106 6.10 15.17 -5.50
C GLU A 106 7.52 14.65 -5.83
N LEU A 107 7.66 13.33 -6.01
CA LEU A 107 8.89 12.70 -6.46
C LEU A 107 9.23 13.06 -7.90
N LYS A 108 8.23 13.16 -8.79
CA LYS A 108 8.42 13.51 -10.20
C LYS A 108 9.03 14.90 -10.36
N TYR A 109 8.55 15.91 -9.64
CA TYR A 109 9.07 17.28 -9.74
C TYR A 109 10.53 17.43 -9.27
N ARG A 110 11.02 16.51 -8.44
CA ARG A 110 12.41 16.52 -7.95
C ARG A 110 13.37 15.95 -8.99
N LYS A 111 14.04 16.84 -9.73
CA LYS A 111 14.97 16.46 -10.81
C LYS A 111 16.20 15.68 -10.34
N ASN A 112 16.68 15.94 -9.12
CA ASN A 112 17.87 15.28 -8.58
C ASN A 112 17.64 14.93 -7.11
N LEU A 113 17.37 13.64 -6.84
CA LEU A 113 17.21 13.10 -5.50
C LEU A 113 18.55 12.82 -4.80
N GLU A 114 19.66 12.74 -5.54
CA GLU A 114 20.99 12.53 -4.95
C GLU A 114 21.44 13.71 -4.06
N LYS A 115 20.89 14.89 -4.32
CA LYS A 115 21.19 16.14 -3.59
C LYS A 115 19.97 16.72 -2.89
N ILE A 116 19.01 15.87 -2.52
CA ILE A 116 17.82 16.31 -1.79
C ILE A 116 18.23 16.95 -0.45
N PRO A 117 17.73 18.16 -0.12
CA PRO A 117 17.90 18.76 1.20
C PRO A 117 17.24 17.91 2.29
N GLU A 118 17.77 17.90 3.51
CA GLU A 118 17.22 17.08 4.60
C GLU A 118 15.75 17.40 4.89
N ARG A 119 15.38 18.68 4.90
CA ARG A 119 13.99 19.10 5.10
C ARG A 119 13.03 18.58 4.02
N ASP A 120 13.48 18.51 2.78
CA ASP A 120 12.66 17.98 1.68
C ASP A 120 12.53 16.46 1.77
N LYS A 121 13.55 15.80 2.35
CA LYS A 121 13.53 14.36 2.62
C LYS A 121 12.57 14.03 3.76
N GLU A 122 12.63 14.74 4.88
CA GLU A 122 11.68 14.62 6.00
C GLU A 122 10.23 14.82 5.54
N HIS A 123 10.00 15.76 4.62
CA HIS A 123 8.67 15.95 4.03
C HIS A 123 8.17 14.72 3.26
N ILE A 124 9.02 14.13 2.43
CA ILE A 124 8.68 12.94 1.66
C ILE A 124 8.48 11.73 2.56
N GLU A 125 9.26 11.60 3.65
CA GLU A 125 9.06 10.54 4.65
C GLU A 125 7.62 10.59 5.22
N GLY A 126 7.13 11.79 5.56
CA GLY A 126 5.73 11.97 5.97
C GLY A 126 4.69 11.67 4.88
N ASP A 127 5.00 11.94 3.61
CA ASP A 127 4.13 11.59 2.49
C ASP A 127 4.07 10.09 2.24
N ILE A 128 5.21 9.41 2.36
CA ILE A 128 5.33 7.96 2.30
C ILE A 128 4.55 7.32 3.44
N GLU A 129 4.72 7.82 4.67
CA GLU A 129 3.99 7.32 5.85
C GLU A 129 2.48 7.39 5.62
N ARG A 130 1.98 8.56 5.19
CA ARG A 130 0.56 8.77 4.89
C ARG A 130 0.05 7.84 3.80
N ALA A 131 0.79 7.68 2.71
CA ALA A 131 0.42 6.76 1.64
C ALA A 131 0.42 5.31 2.13
N TYR A 132 1.43 4.90 2.89
CA TYR A 132 1.58 3.55 3.41
C TYR A 132 0.45 3.18 4.37
N ILE A 133 0.13 4.04 5.33
CA ILE A 133 -0.96 3.83 6.30
C ILE A 133 -2.30 3.65 5.58
N ASN A 134 -2.62 4.50 4.61
CA ASN A 134 -3.86 4.36 3.84
C ASN A 134 -3.85 3.06 3.03
N LEU A 135 -2.71 2.71 2.45
CA LEU A 135 -2.56 1.55 1.58
C LEU A 135 -2.80 0.24 2.33
N ILE A 136 -2.26 0.10 3.54
CA ILE A 136 -2.43 -1.12 4.35
C ILE A 136 -3.82 -1.24 4.96
N LYS A 137 -4.45 -0.12 5.35
CA LYS A 137 -5.80 -0.11 5.90
C LYS A 137 -6.83 -0.51 4.85
N GLU A 138 -6.72 0.09 3.67
CA GLU A 138 -7.56 -0.28 2.53
C GLU A 138 -7.29 -1.72 2.08
N TRP A 139 -6.05 -2.20 2.18
CA TRP A 139 -5.73 -3.58 1.82
C TRP A 139 -6.42 -4.55 2.77
N LEU A 140 -6.42 -4.25 4.08
CA LEU A 140 -7.11 -5.04 5.07
C LEU A 140 -8.64 -5.07 4.83
N PHE A 141 -9.22 -3.92 4.48
CA PHE A 141 -10.63 -3.81 4.11
C PHE A 141 -10.95 -4.61 2.84
N TYR A 142 -10.11 -4.48 1.81
CA TYR A 142 -10.20 -5.23 0.57
C TYR A 142 -10.13 -6.75 0.82
N MET A 143 -9.19 -7.22 1.64
CA MET A 143 -9.05 -8.63 2.00
C MET A 143 -10.30 -9.17 2.72
N LYS A 144 -10.89 -8.37 3.61
CA LYS A 144 -12.15 -8.71 4.27
C LYS A 144 -13.29 -8.84 3.26
N HIS A 145 -13.45 -7.85 2.38
CA HIS A 145 -14.47 -7.87 1.34
C HIS A 145 -14.32 -9.06 0.40
N LEU A 146 -13.09 -9.40 -0.02
CA LEU A 146 -12.83 -10.59 -0.81
C LEU A 146 -13.27 -11.86 -0.07
N LYS A 147 -12.98 -11.98 1.23
CA LYS A 147 -13.36 -13.16 2.01
C LYS A 147 -14.89 -13.36 2.06
N GLU A 148 -15.62 -12.27 2.18
CA GLU A 148 -17.08 -12.27 2.33
C GLU A 148 -17.80 -12.52 1.00
N ASP A 149 -17.38 -11.81 -0.05
CA ASP A 149 -18.13 -11.72 -1.30
C ASP A 149 -17.48 -12.49 -2.47
N TYR A 150 -16.17 -12.73 -2.42
CA TYR A 150 -15.40 -13.35 -3.50
C TYR A 150 -14.36 -14.39 -3.01
N PRO A 151 -14.78 -15.51 -2.37
CA PRO A 151 -13.86 -16.45 -1.73
C PRO A 151 -12.77 -17.02 -2.66
N TYR A 152 -13.05 -17.15 -3.97
CA TYR A 152 -12.07 -17.60 -4.95
C TYR A 152 -10.93 -16.59 -5.18
N LEU A 153 -11.24 -15.29 -5.17
CA LEU A 153 -10.23 -14.22 -5.23
C LEU A 153 -9.47 -14.13 -3.91
N PHE A 154 -10.17 -14.27 -2.78
CA PHE A 154 -9.55 -14.27 -1.45
C PHE A 154 -8.48 -15.36 -1.31
N SER A 155 -8.76 -16.56 -1.82
CA SER A 155 -7.80 -17.67 -1.84
C SER A 155 -6.50 -17.29 -2.56
N LEU A 156 -6.59 -16.64 -3.72
CA LEU A 156 -5.42 -16.14 -4.44
C LEU A 156 -4.71 -15.03 -3.65
N ALA A 157 -5.46 -14.06 -3.13
CA ALA A 157 -4.91 -12.92 -2.40
C ALA A 157 -4.16 -13.30 -1.12
N ILE A 158 -4.58 -14.35 -0.40
CA ILE A 158 -3.82 -14.89 0.74
C ILE A 158 -2.48 -15.48 0.29
N ARG A 159 -2.43 -16.15 -0.87
CA ARG A 159 -1.21 -16.77 -1.40
C ARG A 159 -0.20 -15.73 -1.88
N THR A 160 -0.70 -14.66 -2.51
CA THR A 160 0.10 -13.53 -3.00
C THR A 160 0.15 -12.37 -2.01
N ASN A 161 -0.06 -12.63 -0.71
CA ASN A 161 -0.08 -11.60 0.32
C ASN A 161 1.30 -10.91 0.40
N PRO A 162 1.40 -9.58 0.18
CA PRO A 162 2.68 -8.86 0.11
C PRO A 162 3.47 -8.84 1.43
N PHE A 163 2.85 -9.25 2.55
CA PHE A 163 3.49 -9.37 3.86
C PHE A 163 4.12 -10.75 4.11
N LYS A 164 3.98 -11.72 3.20
CA LYS A 164 4.64 -13.03 3.29
C LYS A 164 6.05 -12.98 2.69
N LEU A 165 7.01 -13.62 3.37
CA LEU A 165 8.40 -13.74 2.89
C LEU A 165 8.55 -14.72 1.70
N ASP A 166 7.59 -15.62 1.49
CA ASP A 166 7.57 -16.63 0.41
C ASP A 166 6.22 -16.56 -0.33
N CYS A 167 6.07 -15.56 -1.20
CA CYS A 167 4.87 -15.38 -2.03
C CYS A 167 4.91 -16.34 -3.23
N LYS A 168 4.08 -17.39 -3.22
CA LYS A 168 3.87 -18.28 -4.38
C LYS A 168 2.43 -18.18 -4.85
N ALA A 169 2.21 -17.89 -6.14
CA ALA A 169 0.87 -17.77 -6.72
C ALA A 169 0.19 -19.13 -6.98
N GLU A 170 1.00 -20.18 -7.20
CA GLU A 170 0.56 -21.54 -7.56
C GLU A 170 -0.09 -22.29 -6.38
N ILE A 171 -0.94 -23.27 -6.70
CA ILE A 171 -1.56 -24.19 -5.74
C ILE A 171 -0.78 -25.51 -5.82
N GLU A 172 -0.20 -25.96 -4.71
CA GLU A 172 0.37 -27.31 -4.56
C GLU A 172 -0.71 -28.34 -4.23
#